data_AF-V4YFJ6-F1
#
_entry.id   AF-V4YFJ6-F1
#
_cell.length_a   1.000
_cell.length_b   1.000
_cell.length_c   1.000
_cell.angle_alpha   90.00
_cell.angle_beta   90.00
_cell.angle_gamma   90.00
#
_symmetry.space_group_name_H-M   'P 1'
#
loop_
_entity.id
_entity.type
_entity.pdbx_description
1 polymer ?
#
loop_
_entity_poly.entity_id
_entity_poly.type
_entity_poly.pdbx_seq_one_letter_code
_entity_poly.pdbx_strand_id
1 'polypeptide(L)'
;ESLLAIRELHDRFDHIQEVIIQPVVPNDRSDFQTPATSVLARTVAMARAALPETVSVQVPPNLAPAAEVVGCGIDDLGGVSPVTDDYVNPAYAWPELEGLVSVADSGGLPLYERLPVYDRYLPDPLRRDTVTAASPPAGDRDGWLSDRIRDRFQAADSHGERLRGVARREGPLDPDSGW
;
A
#
# COMPACT_ATOMS: atom_id res chain seq x y z
N GLU A 1 3.27 -1.79 22.41
CA GLU A 1 2.09 -2.68 22.46
C GLU A 1 1.36 -2.81 21.12
N SER A 2 0.74 -1.77 20.55
CA SER A 2 -0.13 -1.92 19.35
C SER A 2 0.51 -2.64 18.16
N LEU A 3 1.74 -2.28 17.78
CA LEU A 3 2.45 -2.95 16.67
C LEU A 3 2.72 -4.43 16.93
N LEU A 4 3.02 -4.79 18.18
CA LEU A 4 3.25 -6.19 18.57
C LEU A 4 1.95 -6.99 18.57
N ALA A 5 0.85 -6.38 18.99
CA ALA A 5 -0.48 -7.00 18.91
C ALA A 5 -0.92 -7.21 17.45
N ILE A 6 -0.65 -6.24 16.56
CA ILE A 6 -0.89 -6.38 15.11
C ILE A 6 -0.05 -7.53 14.55
N ARG A 7 1.24 -7.61 14.91
CA ARG A 7 2.09 -8.73 14.52
C ARG A 7 1.53 -10.06 15.01
N GLU A 8 1.16 -10.18 16.28
CA GLU A 8 0.62 -11.43 16.83
C GLU A 8 -0.63 -11.89 16.08
N LEU A 9 -1.52 -10.95 15.73
CA LEU A 9 -2.68 -11.24 14.89
C LEU A 9 -2.28 -11.68 13.48
N HIS A 10 -1.30 -11.03 12.86
CA HIS A 10 -0.80 -11.43 11.55
C HIS A 10 -0.13 -12.81 11.60
N ASP A 11 0.72 -13.08 12.58
CA ASP A 11 1.40 -14.38 12.75
C ASP A 11 0.37 -15.52 12.95
N ARG A 12 -0.78 -15.23 13.58
CA ARG A 12 -1.85 -16.21 13.80
C ARG A 12 -2.74 -16.47 12.58
N PHE A 13 -3.02 -15.44 11.79
CA PHE A 13 -4.11 -15.47 10.79
C PHE A 13 -3.67 -15.07 9.38
N ASP A 14 -2.46 -14.55 9.23
CA ASP A 14 -1.79 -14.23 7.97
C ASP A 14 -2.65 -13.37 7.01
N HIS A 15 -3.28 -12.34 7.56
CA HIS A 15 -4.41 -11.63 6.94
C HIS A 15 -4.22 -10.11 6.80
N ILE A 16 -3.22 -9.56 7.48
CA ILE A 16 -2.94 -8.12 7.46
C ILE A 16 -2.03 -7.82 6.27
N GLN A 17 -2.50 -6.97 5.36
CA GLN A 17 -1.73 -6.58 4.17
C GLN A 17 -0.80 -5.41 4.48
N GLU A 18 -1.33 -4.40 5.19
CA GLU A 18 -0.67 -3.12 5.41
C GLU A 18 -0.96 -2.57 6.80
N VAL A 19 -0.01 -1.80 7.31
CA VAL A 19 -0.17 -0.94 8.49
C VAL A 19 0.17 0.49 8.06
N ILE A 20 -0.79 1.39 8.24
CA ILE A 20 -0.66 2.79 7.88
C ILE A 20 -0.12 3.57 9.08
N ILE A 21 1.04 4.21 8.91
CA ILE A 21 1.60 5.13 9.90
C ILE A 21 1.29 6.55 9.46
N GLN A 22 0.32 7.16 10.12
CA GLN A 22 -0.16 8.49 9.78
C GLN A 22 -0.10 9.41 11.01
N PRO A 23 0.52 10.59 10.92
CA PRO A 23 0.47 11.57 11.99
C PRO A 23 -0.96 12.11 12.13
N VAL A 24 -1.37 12.41 13.36
CA VAL A 24 -2.61 13.16 13.57
C VAL A 24 -2.47 14.54 12.96
N VAL A 25 -3.49 14.98 12.23
CA VAL A 25 -3.60 16.34 11.71
C VAL A 25 -4.72 17.05 12.48
N PRO A 26 -4.43 18.19 13.14
CA PRO A 26 -5.43 18.93 13.90
C PRO A 26 -6.58 19.37 13.02
N ASN A 27 -7.79 19.28 13.55
CA ASN A 27 -9.00 19.83 12.95
C ASN A 27 -9.85 20.54 14.02
N ASP A 28 -11.00 21.10 13.62
CA ASP A 28 -11.91 21.86 14.50
C ASP A 28 -12.40 21.08 15.74
N ARG A 29 -12.18 19.76 15.79
CA ARG A 29 -12.60 18.87 16.89
C ARG A 29 -11.43 18.41 17.77
N SER A 30 -10.22 18.91 17.57
CA SER A 30 -9.02 18.47 18.30
C SER A 30 -8.06 19.63 18.58
N ASP A 31 -7.42 19.61 19.76
CA ASP A 31 -6.44 20.59 20.21
C ASP A 31 -4.99 20.07 20.23
N PHE A 32 -4.78 18.80 19.86
CA PHE A 32 -3.44 18.23 19.76
C PHE A 32 -2.64 18.88 18.63
N GLN A 33 -1.31 18.87 18.76
CA GLN A 33 -0.40 19.33 17.71
C GLN A 33 0.00 18.17 16.80
N THR A 34 0.21 18.44 15.51
CA THR A 34 0.83 17.49 14.59
C THR A 34 2.22 17.10 15.14
N PRO A 35 2.52 15.81 15.30
CA PRO A 35 3.84 15.35 15.70
C PRO A 35 4.92 15.79 14.70
N ALA A 36 6.13 16.07 15.19
CA ALA A 36 7.25 16.38 14.32
C ALA A 36 7.61 15.20 13.39
N THR A 37 8.19 15.48 12.22
CA THR A 37 8.61 14.44 11.26
C THR A 37 9.55 13.41 11.88
N SER A 38 10.40 13.79 12.84
CA SER A 38 11.28 12.86 13.56
C SER A 38 10.53 11.83 14.41
N VAL A 39 9.32 12.16 14.87
CA VAL A 39 8.42 11.20 15.56
C VAL A 39 7.82 10.23 14.55
N LEU A 40 7.39 10.73 13.38
CA LEU A 40 6.92 9.89 12.29
C LEU A 40 8.00 8.91 11.83
N ALA A 41 9.21 9.41 11.52
CA ALA A 41 10.36 8.60 11.11
C ALA A 41 10.66 7.47 12.09
N ARG A 42 10.69 7.79 13.40
CA ARG A 42 10.89 6.79 14.46
C ARG A 42 9.77 5.77 14.51
N THR A 43 8.53 6.20 14.34
CA THR A 43 7.36 5.31 14.37
C THR A 43 7.36 4.36 13.17
N VAL A 44 7.71 4.85 11.99
CA VAL A 44 7.89 4.03 10.77
C VAL A 44 8.99 2.98 10.99
N ALA A 45 10.16 3.41 11.50
CA ALA A 45 11.26 2.48 11.78
C ALA A 45 10.88 1.41 12.82
N MET A 46 10.14 1.80 13.86
CA MET A 46 9.59 0.86 14.84
C MET A 46 8.59 -0.12 14.21
N ALA A 47 7.71 0.35 13.32
CA ALA A 47 6.76 -0.49 12.60
C ALA A 47 7.50 -1.50 11.70
N ARG A 48 8.46 -1.05 10.90
CA ARG A 48 9.24 -1.92 10.03
C ARG A 48 10.02 -2.97 10.82
N ALA A 49 10.59 -2.61 11.98
CA ALA A 49 11.31 -3.55 12.84
C ALA A 49 10.38 -4.53 13.57
N ALA A 50 9.17 -4.09 13.94
CA ALA A 50 8.25 -4.91 14.72
C ALA A 50 7.43 -5.87 13.85
N LEU A 51 7.05 -5.46 12.64
CA LEU A 51 6.16 -6.20 11.74
C LEU A 51 6.93 -7.16 10.82
N PRO A 52 6.37 -8.33 10.46
CA PRO A 52 6.93 -9.20 9.43
C PRO A 52 7.06 -8.50 8.07
N GLU A 53 8.02 -8.89 7.24
CA GLU A 53 8.21 -8.33 5.88
C GLU A 53 6.99 -8.50 4.98
N THR A 54 6.14 -9.48 5.30
CA THR A 54 4.89 -9.74 4.60
C THR A 54 3.78 -8.73 4.88
N VAL A 55 3.96 -7.85 5.88
CA VAL A 55 3.10 -6.71 6.17
C VAL A 55 3.80 -5.45 5.67
N SER A 56 3.12 -4.76 4.77
CA SER A 56 3.57 -3.48 4.23
C SER A 56 3.44 -2.37 5.27
N VAL A 57 4.39 -1.43 5.24
CA VAL A 57 4.34 -0.21 6.06
C VAL A 57 4.08 0.96 5.12
N GLN A 58 2.90 1.54 5.25
CA GLN A 58 2.44 2.62 4.38
C GLN A 58 2.55 3.98 5.07
N VAL A 59 2.98 4.99 4.31
CA VAL A 59 2.84 6.41 4.69
C VAL A 59 2.17 7.18 3.54
N PRO A 60 0.98 7.77 3.74
CA PRO A 60 0.28 8.50 2.70
C PRO A 60 0.95 9.86 2.42
N PRO A 61 1.48 10.12 1.21
CA PRO A 61 2.25 11.32 0.88
C PRO A 61 1.42 12.61 0.88
N ASN A 62 0.09 12.54 0.76
CA ASN A 62 -0.80 13.69 0.88
C ASN A 62 -1.02 14.16 2.34
N LEU A 63 -0.73 13.30 3.33
CA LEU A 63 -1.01 13.56 4.75
C LEU A 63 0.25 13.57 5.62
N ALA A 64 1.40 13.24 5.05
CA ALA A 64 2.68 13.15 5.74
C ALA A 64 3.86 13.41 4.79
N PRO A 65 5.00 13.92 5.29
CA PRO A 65 6.20 14.15 4.50
C PRO A 65 6.90 12.82 4.14
N ALA A 66 6.29 12.02 3.26
CA ALA A 66 6.75 10.66 2.93
C ALA A 66 8.19 10.62 2.40
N ALA A 67 8.60 11.62 1.60
CA ALA A 67 9.99 11.74 1.10
C ALA A 67 11.03 11.82 2.22
N GLU A 68 10.70 12.45 3.35
CA GLU A 68 11.64 12.56 4.48
C GLU A 68 11.78 11.26 5.27
N VAL A 69 10.81 10.34 5.14
CA VAL A 69 10.75 9.10 5.92
C VAL A 69 10.84 7.83 5.09
N VAL A 70 10.99 7.95 3.77
CA VAL A 70 11.04 6.79 2.87
C VAL A 70 12.16 5.81 3.24
N GLY A 71 13.32 6.34 3.61
CA GLY A 71 14.47 5.56 4.10
C GLY A 71 14.28 4.90 5.47
N CYS A 72 13.16 5.14 6.16
CA CYS A 72 12.86 4.55 7.46
C CYS A 72 12.17 3.18 7.36
N GLY A 73 11.87 2.70 6.15
CA GLY A 73 11.30 1.39 5.91
C GLY A 73 9.83 1.39 5.47
N ILE A 74 9.37 2.46 4.82
CA ILE A 74 8.10 2.42 4.09
C ILE A 74 8.30 1.61 2.81
N ASP A 75 7.28 0.88 2.40
CA ASP A 75 7.26 0.14 1.13
C ASP A 75 5.96 0.38 0.34
N ASP A 76 5.10 1.27 0.85
CA ASP A 76 3.87 1.69 0.19
C ASP A 76 3.54 3.17 0.46
N LEU A 77 3.06 3.85 -0.58
CA LEU A 77 2.57 5.23 -0.53
C LEU A 77 1.04 5.29 -0.46
N GLY A 78 0.36 4.16 -0.64
CA GLY A 78 -1.09 4.05 -0.56
C GLY A 78 -1.82 4.14 -1.89
N GLY A 79 -3.14 4.12 -1.80
CA GLY A 79 -3.99 4.43 -2.94
C GLY A 79 -3.80 5.89 -3.33
N VAL A 80 -3.51 6.13 -4.61
CA VAL A 80 -3.37 7.45 -5.22
C VAL A 80 -4.24 7.47 -6.46
N SER A 81 -4.89 8.61 -6.74
CA SER A 81 -5.72 8.74 -7.93
C SER A 81 -5.37 10.02 -8.69
N PRO A 82 -4.91 9.91 -9.95
CA PRO A 82 -4.68 11.09 -10.79
C PRO A 82 -5.98 11.63 -11.40
N VAL A 83 -7.12 10.94 -11.23
CA VAL A 83 -8.39 11.26 -11.92
C VAL A 83 -9.52 11.61 -10.96
N THR A 84 -9.49 11.09 -9.73
CA THR A 84 -10.59 11.25 -8.77
C THR A 84 -10.14 12.02 -7.55
N ASP A 85 -10.99 12.90 -7.03
CA ASP A 85 -10.79 13.54 -5.74
C ASP A 85 -10.68 12.51 -4.60
N ASP A 86 -9.99 12.88 -3.52
CA ASP A 86 -9.99 12.09 -2.29
C ASP A 86 -11.34 12.26 -1.56
N TYR A 87 -12.26 11.30 -1.76
CA TYR A 87 -13.55 11.30 -1.08
C TYR A 87 -13.46 11.06 0.43
N VAL A 88 -12.34 10.51 0.93
CA VAL A 88 -12.12 10.28 2.36
C VAL A 88 -11.61 11.55 3.02
N ASN A 89 -10.68 12.24 2.36
CA ASN A 89 -10.13 13.50 2.84
C ASN A 89 -10.15 14.61 1.78
N PRO A 90 -11.33 15.21 1.49
CA PRO A 90 -11.49 16.16 0.39
C PRO A 90 -10.64 17.42 0.49
N ALA A 91 -10.11 17.71 1.67
CA ALA A 91 -9.22 18.86 1.90
C ALA A 91 -7.77 18.60 1.43
N TYR A 92 -7.41 17.37 1.05
CA TYR A 92 -6.05 16.97 0.68
C TYR A 92 -6.08 16.28 -0.69
N ALA A 93 -5.62 16.99 -1.71
CA ALA A 93 -5.48 16.44 -3.05
C ALA A 93 -4.49 15.27 -3.06
N TRP A 94 -4.69 14.33 -3.98
CA TRP A 94 -3.68 13.33 -4.28
C TRP A 94 -2.42 14.00 -4.84
N PRO A 95 -1.22 13.49 -4.54
CA PRO A 95 -0.04 13.93 -5.28
C PRO A 95 -0.14 13.47 -6.73
N GLU A 96 0.39 14.29 -7.62
CA GLU A 96 0.63 13.91 -9.01
C GLU A 96 1.65 12.77 -9.09
N LEU A 97 1.64 12.03 -10.20
CA LEU A 97 2.55 10.90 -10.40
C LEU A 97 4.03 11.31 -10.27
N GLU A 98 4.41 12.47 -10.79
CA GLU A 98 5.77 13.02 -10.64
C GLU A 98 6.16 13.22 -9.16
N GLY A 99 5.21 13.60 -8.31
CA GLY A 99 5.43 13.74 -6.86
C GLY A 99 5.72 12.40 -6.20
N LEU A 100 5.04 11.33 -6.63
CA LEU A 100 5.29 9.98 -6.14
C LEU A 100 6.65 9.44 -6.59
N VAL A 101 7.03 9.71 -7.85
CA VAL A 101 8.36 9.38 -8.37
C VAL A 101 9.44 10.09 -7.55
N SER A 102 9.26 11.38 -7.26
CA SER A 102 10.20 12.14 -6.43
C SER A 102 10.35 11.57 -5.01
N VAL A 103 9.26 11.13 -4.39
CA VAL A 103 9.30 10.44 -3.09
C VAL A 103 10.10 9.14 -3.19
N ALA A 104 9.85 8.30 -4.20
CA ALA A 104 10.56 7.05 -4.40
C ALA A 104 12.07 7.28 -4.68
N ASP A 105 12.39 8.26 -5.53
CA ASP A 105 13.76 8.65 -5.88
C ASP A 105 14.55 9.15 -4.67
N SER A 106 13.90 9.87 -3.74
CA SER A 106 14.55 10.30 -2.50
C SER A 106 15.04 9.14 -1.61
N GLY A 107 14.47 7.95 -1.79
CA GLY A 107 14.90 6.70 -1.18
C GLY A 107 15.74 5.79 -2.09
N GLY A 108 15.93 6.15 -3.36
CA GLY A 108 16.57 5.28 -4.37
C GLY A 108 15.77 4.01 -4.66
N LEU A 109 14.44 4.07 -4.55
CA LEU A 109 13.54 2.92 -4.70
C LEU A 109 12.76 2.99 -6.02
N PRO A 110 12.48 1.84 -6.67
CA PRO A 110 11.59 1.82 -7.81
C PRO A 110 10.13 2.02 -7.38
N LEU A 111 9.34 2.70 -8.21
CA LEU A 111 7.91 2.89 -8.00
C LEU A 111 7.09 1.97 -8.92
N TYR A 112 6.15 1.23 -8.34
CA TYR A 112 5.24 0.34 -9.08
C TYR A 112 3.80 0.62 -8.68
N GLU A 113 2.91 0.54 -9.66
CA GLU A 113 1.48 0.41 -9.37
C GLU A 113 1.20 -0.93 -8.68
N ARG A 114 0.21 -0.94 -7.79
CA ARG A 114 -0.29 -2.17 -7.16
C ARG A 114 -1.80 -2.26 -7.23
N LEU A 115 -2.29 -3.49 -7.14
CA LEU A 115 -3.70 -3.75 -6.88
C LEU A 115 -4.05 -3.41 -5.42
N PRO A 116 -5.34 -3.20 -5.10
CA PRO A 116 -5.80 -3.11 -3.72
C PRO A 116 -5.53 -4.38 -2.90
N VAL A 117 -5.49 -5.54 -3.57
CA VAL A 117 -5.10 -6.82 -2.97
C VAL A 117 -3.63 -7.07 -3.25
N TYR A 118 -2.85 -7.30 -2.19
CA TYR A 118 -1.43 -7.51 -2.26
C TYR A 118 -1.11 -8.87 -2.88
N ASP A 119 0.03 -8.94 -3.54
CA ASP A 119 0.44 -10.05 -4.40
C ASP A 119 0.34 -11.43 -3.73
N ARG A 120 0.77 -11.55 -2.47
CA ARG A 120 0.70 -12.82 -1.73
C ARG A 120 -0.70 -13.36 -1.52
N TYR A 121 -1.72 -12.51 -1.60
CA TYR A 121 -3.13 -12.86 -1.45
C TYR A 121 -3.79 -13.15 -2.80
N LEU A 122 -3.07 -12.98 -3.93
CA LEU A 122 -3.55 -13.36 -5.25
C LEU A 122 -3.45 -14.88 -5.46
N PRO A 123 -4.35 -15.48 -6.24
CA PRO A 123 -4.25 -16.88 -6.63
C PRO A 123 -3.06 -17.09 -7.57
N ASP A 124 -2.56 -18.33 -7.64
CA ASP A 124 -1.35 -18.71 -8.38
C ASP A 124 -1.25 -18.16 -9.82
N PRO A 125 -2.31 -18.13 -10.65
CA PRO A 125 -2.20 -17.61 -12.01
C PRO A 125 -1.92 -16.09 -12.09
N LEU A 126 -2.15 -15.36 -11.01
CA LEU A 126 -2.01 -13.90 -10.91
C LEU A 126 -0.85 -13.48 -10.00
N ARG A 127 -0.48 -14.31 -9.03
CA ARG A 127 0.60 -14.06 -8.08
C ARG A 127 1.96 -14.19 -8.77
N ARG A 128 2.91 -13.31 -8.43
CA ARG A 128 4.28 -13.43 -8.96
C ARG A 128 4.98 -14.65 -8.35
N ASP A 129 5.74 -15.37 -9.18
CA ASP A 129 6.43 -16.61 -8.79
C ASP A 129 7.41 -16.44 -7.61
N THR A 130 7.93 -15.22 -7.42
CA THR A 130 8.88 -14.90 -6.34
C THR A 130 8.20 -14.62 -5.00
N VAL A 131 6.87 -14.58 -4.94
CA VAL A 131 6.12 -14.20 -3.74
C VAL A 131 5.44 -15.42 -3.12
N THR A 132 5.72 -15.66 -1.84
CA THR A 132 5.10 -16.75 -1.07
C THR A 132 3.65 -16.42 -0.76
N ALA A 133 2.76 -17.41 -0.88
CA ALA A 133 1.32 -17.24 -0.69
C ALA A 133 1.02 -16.87 0.76
N ALA A 134 -0.03 -16.09 0.98
CA ALA A 134 -0.68 -16.06 2.27
C ALA A 134 -1.41 -17.39 2.51
N SER A 135 -1.56 -17.73 3.79
CA SER A 135 -2.44 -18.81 4.23
C SER A 135 -3.86 -18.54 3.70
N PRO A 136 -4.64 -19.59 3.39
CA PRO A 136 -6.02 -19.41 2.97
C PRO A 136 -6.81 -18.72 4.10
N PRO A 137 -7.80 -17.87 3.76
CA PRO A 137 -8.63 -17.22 4.77
C PRO A 137 -9.41 -18.27 5.56
N ALA A 138 -9.67 -17.99 6.83
CA ALA A 138 -10.44 -18.89 7.69
C ALA A 138 -11.87 -19.13 7.16
N GLY A 139 -12.40 -20.33 7.40
CA GLY A 139 -13.75 -20.76 7.02
C GLY A 139 -13.80 -21.40 5.63
N ASP A 140 -15.00 -21.47 5.05
CA ASP A 140 -15.26 -22.21 3.80
C ASP A 140 -14.97 -21.39 2.54
N ARG A 141 -13.95 -20.53 2.56
CA ARG A 141 -13.58 -19.70 1.41
C ARG A 141 -12.44 -20.35 0.65
N ASP A 142 -12.59 -20.44 -0.66
CA ASP A 142 -11.57 -20.96 -1.59
C ASP A 142 -10.41 -19.97 -1.86
N GLY A 143 -10.27 -18.92 -1.06
CA GLY A 143 -9.21 -17.90 -1.21
C GLY A 143 -9.67 -16.48 -0.87
N TRP A 144 -8.73 -15.53 -1.00
CA TRP A 144 -8.92 -14.13 -0.62
C TRP A 144 -9.78 -13.32 -1.60
N LEU A 145 -9.83 -13.74 -2.87
CA LEU A 145 -10.64 -13.10 -3.91
C LEU A 145 -11.98 -13.81 -4.10
N SER A 146 -13.05 -13.03 -4.23
CA SER A 146 -14.36 -13.52 -4.67
C SER A 146 -14.37 -13.86 -6.17
N ASP A 147 -15.29 -14.71 -6.58
CA ASP A 147 -15.43 -15.14 -7.99
C ASP A 147 -15.59 -13.94 -8.93
N ARG A 148 -16.38 -12.94 -8.54
CA ARG A 148 -16.55 -11.70 -9.32
C ARG A 148 -15.21 -11.01 -9.62
N ILE A 149 -14.29 -10.97 -8.66
CA ILE A 149 -12.98 -10.35 -8.86
C ILE A 149 -12.10 -11.26 -9.72
N ARG A 150 -12.14 -12.58 -9.50
CA ARG A 150 -11.42 -13.56 -10.33
C ARG A 150 -11.85 -13.48 -11.80
N ASP A 151 -13.16 -13.45 -12.06
CA ASP A 151 -13.72 -13.31 -13.40
C ASP A 151 -13.27 -12.01 -14.07
N ARG A 152 -13.22 -10.92 -13.30
CA ARG A 152 -12.75 -9.63 -13.79
C ARG A 152 -11.27 -9.66 -14.20
N PHE A 153 -10.43 -10.42 -13.48
CA PHE A 153 -9.04 -10.67 -13.88
C PHE A 153 -8.92 -11.59 -15.09
N GLN A 154 -9.90 -12.46 -15.37
CA GLN A 154 -9.86 -13.40 -16.48
C GLN A 154 -10.48 -12.86 -17.77
N ALA A 155 -11.20 -11.74 -17.70
CA ALA A 155 -11.78 -11.09 -18.86
C ALA A 155 -10.72 -10.82 -19.95
N ALA A 156 -11.05 -11.21 -21.18
CA ALA A 156 -10.24 -10.97 -22.38
C ALA A 156 -10.56 -9.59 -22.96
N ASP A 157 -10.50 -8.57 -22.12
CA ASP A 157 -10.67 -7.15 -22.46
C ASP A 157 -9.46 -6.35 -21.96
N SER A 158 -9.35 -5.09 -22.43
CA SER A 158 -8.24 -4.19 -22.08
C SER A 158 -8.09 -3.98 -20.58
N HIS A 159 -9.21 -3.93 -19.86
CA HIS A 159 -9.18 -3.76 -18.42
C HIS A 159 -8.62 -5.01 -17.72
N GLY A 160 -8.97 -6.21 -18.19
CA GLY A 160 -8.50 -7.49 -17.63
C GLY A 160 -7.01 -7.68 -17.90
N GLU A 161 -6.56 -7.31 -19.09
CA GLU A 161 -5.14 -7.25 -19.47
C GLU A 161 -4.36 -6.31 -18.54
N ARG A 162 -4.86 -5.08 -18.34
CA ARG A 162 -4.28 -4.13 -17.37
C ARG A 162 -4.25 -4.68 -15.95
N LEU A 163 -5.36 -5.29 -15.52
CA LEU A 163 -5.50 -6.15 -14.33
C LEU A 163 -4.24 -6.96 -14.05
N ARG A 164 -3.97 -7.84 -15.01
CA ARG A 164 -2.88 -8.81 -14.96
C ARG A 164 -1.51 -8.15 -15.09
N GLY A 165 -1.38 -7.09 -15.88
CA GLY A 165 -0.13 -6.31 -15.99
C GLY A 165 0.29 -5.66 -14.68
N VAL A 166 -0.65 -5.04 -13.96
CA VAL A 166 -0.40 -4.47 -12.61
C VAL A 166 -0.02 -5.56 -11.62
N ALA A 167 -0.73 -6.71 -11.62
CA ALA A 167 -0.39 -7.85 -10.76
C ALA A 167 1.05 -8.34 -10.95
N ARG A 168 1.53 -8.30 -12.20
CA ARG A 168 2.89 -8.71 -12.59
C ARG A 168 3.94 -7.63 -12.40
N ARG A 169 3.54 -6.41 -12.01
CA ARG A 169 4.39 -5.21 -12.00
C ARG A 169 5.05 -4.96 -13.35
N GLU A 170 4.27 -5.07 -14.43
CA GLU A 170 4.75 -4.75 -15.77
C GLU A 170 5.06 -3.25 -15.88
N GLY A 171 6.35 -2.92 -15.75
CA GLY A 171 6.89 -1.56 -15.81
C GLY A 171 6.81 -0.80 -14.48
N PRO A 172 7.81 0.04 -14.13
CA PRO A 172 7.57 1.12 -13.20
C PRO A 172 6.51 2.07 -13.79
N LEU A 173 5.82 2.82 -12.92
CA LEU A 173 4.91 3.87 -13.42
C LEU A 173 5.73 4.86 -14.25
N ASP A 174 5.47 4.93 -15.55
CA ASP A 174 6.11 5.87 -16.46
C ASP A 174 5.26 7.14 -16.54
N PRO A 175 5.74 8.32 -16.08
CA PRO A 175 5.00 9.56 -16.21
C PRO A 175 4.70 9.95 -17.66
N ASP A 176 5.47 9.45 -18.64
CA ASP A 176 5.24 9.65 -20.07
C ASP A 176 4.28 8.62 -20.68
N SER A 177 3.92 7.57 -19.93
CA SER A 177 2.88 6.64 -20.35
C SER A 177 1.51 7.31 -20.19
N GLY A 178 1.12 8.07 -21.22
CA GLY A 178 -0.12 8.84 -21.25
C GLY A 178 -1.33 8.00 -20.82
N TRP A 179 -1.80 8.29 -19.61
CA TRP A 179 -3.06 7.81 -19.04
C TRP A 179 -4.25 8.54 -19.66
#